data_AF-G2YCC3-F1
#
_entry.id   AF-G2YCC3-F1
#
_cell.length_a   1.000
_cell.length_b   1.000
_cell.length_c   1.000
_cell.angle_alpha   90.00
_cell.angle_beta   90.00
_cell.angle_gamma   90.00
#
_symmetry.space_group_name_H-M   'P 1'
#
loop_
_entity.id
_entity.type
_entity.pdbx_description
1 polymer ?
#
loop_
_entity_poly.entity_id
_entity_poly.type
_entity_poly.pdbx_seq_one_letter_code
_entity_poly.pdbx_strand_id
1 'polypeptide(L)'
;MIRQNLSISAISTRRCVATTWRWHCAKFHSNTQNQFNVEQDVEQKTTPQVPYRLVGRVPLGSQNMKELESDIILIQSKIRETVNVTPLVLHMDAFTCEKILTNDPTRHERKIVTIHEMQAERQEIKQAIQESKQESQILRQTLSKERQTAWKDRQAALKERQTAWKDRLAALKERQTASKEGQTASKERQTASKERQTAWKERQQSRHDEKDLLERTLKELELRVENLEDDKRRRHVGEVVNIREKLALLVLCHEINKQRKQQLDDPKDIKAMKEDRNSLAYEIDLYTTLEQMATHPGHFDICSITVFGETQNKIQELLTWDKDRECNVYNIFNEHGDAWHSQFANTCIEPFNKWLSAIHALKRTESAMLESPSSYLENPIQKQKDVIKEAIREWKETFLMDKSEGGMATRVCQKAIKKDYKDRGLIDRIEAALLKGVVLTGEY
;
A
#
# COMPACT_ATOMS: atom_id res chain seq x y z
N MET A 1 82.94 -11.19 8.06
CA MET A 1 81.68 -11.90 8.41
C MET A 1 80.54 -10.93 8.09
N ILE A 2 79.88 -10.96 6.92
CA ILE A 2 78.77 -11.86 6.50
C ILE A 2 77.63 -11.76 7.54
N ARG A 3 76.37 -11.32 7.32
CA ARG A 3 75.40 -11.20 6.19
C ARG A 3 74.42 -10.03 6.52
N GLN A 4 73.96 -9.15 5.61
CA GLN A 4 72.90 -9.27 4.58
C GLN A 4 71.48 -9.64 5.07
N ASN A 5 70.53 -8.70 4.87
CA ASN A 5 69.17 -8.83 4.26
C ASN A 5 68.34 -7.57 4.64
N LEU A 6 68.19 -6.52 3.80
CA LEU A 6 67.23 -6.36 2.68
C LEU A 6 65.79 -6.81 2.99
N SER A 7 64.87 -5.84 3.09
CA SER A 7 63.56 -5.95 2.45
C SER A 7 63.05 -4.58 2.00
N ILE A 8 62.63 -4.54 0.75
CA ILE A 8 62.13 -3.43 -0.07
C ILE A 8 60.62 -3.64 -0.22
N SER A 9 59.79 -2.59 -0.10
CA SER A 9 58.66 -2.33 -1.01
C SER A 9 58.08 -0.95 -0.70
N ALA A 10 58.28 0.07 -1.55
CA ALA A 10 57.61 0.31 -2.83
C ALA A 10 56.30 1.10 -2.68
N ILE A 11 56.38 2.29 -3.26
CA ILE A 11 55.33 3.27 -3.57
C ILE A 11 54.16 2.57 -4.26
N SER A 12 52.93 2.82 -3.77
CA SER A 12 51.71 2.53 -4.51
C SER A 12 50.82 3.76 -4.58
N THR A 13 50.84 4.35 -5.77
CA THR A 13 49.85 5.23 -6.36
C THR A 13 48.41 4.76 -6.10
N ARG A 14 47.59 5.57 -5.42
CA ARG A 14 46.13 5.44 -5.51
C ARG A 14 45.54 6.62 -6.26
N ARG A 15 44.93 6.22 -7.38
CA ARG A 15 44.28 6.99 -8.45
C ARG A 15 43.28 8.01 -7.93
N CYS A 16 43.37 9.22 -8.47
CA CYS A 16 42.20 10.08 -8.70
C CYS A 16 41.22 9.30 -9.58
N VAL A 17 40.03 9.02 -9.07
CA VAL A 17 38.86 8.71 -9.91
C VAL A 17 38.13 10.02 -10.12
N ALA A 18 38.39 10.64 -11.27
CA ALA A 18 37.56 11.70 -11.80
C ALA A 18 36.28 11.07 -12.35
N THR A 19 35.14 11.24 -11.66
CA THR A 19 33.82 11.01 -12.24
C THR A 19 33.34 12.29 -12.90
N THR A 20 33.65 12.42 -14.19
CA THR A 20 33.02 13.39 -15.09
C THR A 20 31.55 13.02 -15.27
N TRP A 21 30.65 13.67 -14.53
CA TRP A 21 29.22 13.69 -14.88
C TRP A 21 29.02 14.73 -15.99
N ARG A 22 29.06 14.23 -17.23
CA ARG A 22 28.75 15.00 -18.44
C ARG A 22 27.22 14.94 -18.64
N TRP A 23 26.48 15.82 -17.97
CA TRP A 23 25.06 16.03 -18.29
C TRP A 23 24.97 16.86 -19.58
N HIS A 24 24.46 16.24 -20.64
CA HIS A 24 24.00 16.95 -21.83
C HIS A 24 22.81 17.83 -21.43
N CYS A 25 23.04 19.14 -21.34
CA CYS A 25 21.97 20.13 -21.40
C CYS A 25 21.38 20.12 -22.81
N ALA A 26 20.26 19.43 -23.00
CA ALA A 26 19.37 19.74 -24.12
C ALA A 26 18.67 21.07 -23.79
N LYS A 27 19.11 22.15 -24.46
CA LYS A 27 18.38 23.42 -24.52
C LYS A 27 17.01 23.15 -25.17
N PHE A 28 15.93 23.38 -24.44
CA PHE A 28 14.72 23.92 -25.05
C PHE A 28 14.54 25.35 -24.55
N HIS A 29 14.70 26.31 -25.47
CA HIS A 29 14.37 27.71 -25.24
C HIS A 29 12.85 27.89 -25.33
N SER A 30 12.30 28.46 -24.26
CA SER A 30 11.20 29.42 -24.15
C SER A 30 10.34 29.76 -25.37
N ASN A 31 9.03 29.60 -25.22
CA ASN A 31 7.97 30.62 -25.43
C ASN A 31 6.65 29.97 -24.98
N THR A 32 5.70 30.58 -24.27
CA THR A 32 5.25 31.98 -24.28
C THR A 32 4.37 32.23 -23.04
N GLN A 33 4.29 33.50 -22.62
CA GLN A 33 3.39 34.03 -21.60
C GLN A 33 1.90 33.83 -21.95
N ASN A 34 1.09 33.72 -20.89
CA ASN A 34 -0.29 34.20 -20.73
C ASN A 34 -1.25 34.11 -21.94
N GLN A 35 -2.20 33.18 -21.85
CA GLN A 35 -3.60 33.50 -22.11
C GLN A 35 -4.49 32.74 -21.12
N PHE A 36 -5.18 33.50 -20.28
CA PHE A 36 -6.33 33.04 -19.50
C PHE A 36 -7.55 32.93 -20.44
N ASN A 37 -8.30 31.87 -20.23
CA ASN A 37 -9.72 31.64 -20.57
C ASN A 37 -10.15 31.31 -22.01
N VAL A 38 -11.08 30.35 -22.02
CA VAL A 38 -12.05 29.91 -23.05
C VAL A 38 -11.54 28.83 -24.02
N GLU A 39 -11.96 27.59 -23.75
CA GLU A 39 -12.31 26.53 -24.72
C GLU A 39 -12.90 25.36 -23.90
N GLN A 40 -14.15 25.46 -23.45
CA GLN A 40 -15.29 24.80 -24.10
C GLN A 40 -15.11 24.55 -25.60
N ASP A 41 -15.31 23.27 -25.94
CA ASP A 41 -15.56 22.70 -27.26
C ASP A 41 -14.43 22.74 -28.30
N VAL A 42 -14.30 21.56 -28.94
CA VAL A 42 -13.55 21.26 -30.17
C VAL A 42 -12.13 20.71 -29.97
N GLU A 43 -12.04 19.41 -29.66
CA GLU A 43 -11.42 18.46 -30.62
C GLU A 43 -11.83 17.01 -30.30
N GLN A 44 -13.03 16.64 -30.77
CA GLN A 44 -13.23 15.31 -31.33
C GLN A 44 -12.65 15.29 -32.74
N LYS A 45 -11.61 14.48 -32.96
CA LYS A 45 -11.34 13.72 -34.19
C LYS A 45 -10.04 12.92 -33.98
N THR A 46 -9.96 11.60 -34.06
CA THR A 46 -10.93 10.54 -34.32
C THR A 46 -10.21 9.26 -33.93
N THR A 47 -10.39 8.79 -32.71
CA THR A 47 -10.49 7.36 -32.43
C THR A 47 -11.73 7.23 -31.55
N PRO A 48 -12.70 6.37 -31.90
CA PRO A 48 -13.91 6.24 -31.10
C PRO A 48 -13.49 5.79 -29.70
N GLN A 49 -13.58 6.68 -28.69
CA GLN A 49 -13.49 6.26 -27.30
C GLN A 49 -14.68 5.34 -27.06
N VAL A 50 -14.40 4.04 -27.13
CA VAL A 50 -15.40 3.02 -26.82
C VAL A 50 -15.76 3.22 -25.36
N PRO A 51 -17.06 3.44 -25.03
CA PRO A 51 -17.47 3.57 -23.65
C PRO A 51 -17.01 2.33 -22.89
N TYR A 52 -16.27 2.56 -21.79
CA TYR A 52 -15.83 1.50 -20.90
C TYR A 52 -17.05 0.69 -20.45
N ARG A 53 -17.07 -0.59 -20.78
CA ARG A 53 -18.15 -1.50 -20.42
C ARG A 53 -17.55 -2.74 -19.79
N LEU A 54 -17.73 -2.86 -18.48
CA LEU A 54 -17.55 -4.11 -17.77
C LEU A 54 -18.81 -4.95 -18.00
N VAL A 55 -18.72 -5.92 -18.91
CA VAL A 55 -19.90 -6.64 -19.42
C VAL A 55 -20.22 -7.89 -18.60
N GLY A 56 -19.24 -8.44 -17.86
CA GLY A 56 -19.46 -9.54 -16.94
C GLY A 56 -18.18 -10.15 -16.39
N ARG A 57 -18.32 -11.17 -15.53
CA ARG A 57 -17.23 -12.06 -15.11
C ARG A 57 -17.57 -13.50 -15.44
N VAL A 58 -16.56 -14.29 -15.76
CA VAL A 58 -16.69 -15.71 -16.06
C VAL A 58 -16.30 -16.51 -14.81
N PRO A 59 -17.16 -17.41 -14.29
CA PRO A 59 -16.81 -18.28 -13.18
C PRO A 59 -15.60 -19.16 -13.52
N LEU A 60 -14.71 -19.37 -12.56
CA LEU A 60 -13.58 -20.30 -12.66
C LEU A 60 -14.05 -21.79 -12.55
N GLY A 61 -15.15 -22.15 -13.22
CA GLY A 61 -15.63 -23.52 -13.26
C GLY A 61 -14.97 -24.33 -14.37
N SER A 62 -14.96 -25.67 -14.26
CA SER A 62 -14.42 -26.60 -15.25
C SER A 62 -15.23 -26.65 -16.56
N GLN A 63 -15.47 -25.50 -17.18
CA GLN A 63 -15.90 -25.47 -18.58
C GLN A 63 -14.67 -25.76 -19.43
N ASN A 64 -14.82 -26.64 -20.40
CA ASN A 64 -13.82 -26.83 -21.44
C ASN A 64 -13.47 -25.45 -22.00
N MET A 65 -12.18 -25.08 -22.04
CA MET A 65 -11.73 -23.78 -22.60
C MET A 65 -12.37 -23.49 -23.97
N LYS A 66 -12.66 -24.55 -24.74
CA LYS A 66 -13.35 -24.50 -26.03
C LYS A 66 -14.84 -24.13 -25.96
N GLU A 67 -15.56 -24.58 -24.93
CA GLU A 67 -16.97 -24.23 -24.72
C GLU A 67 -17.10 -22.78 -24.26
N LEU A 68 -16.22 -22.34 -23.36
CA LEU A 68 -16.19 -20.96 -22.89
C LEU A 68 -15.79 -19.98 -24.00
N GLU A 69 -14.81 -20.33 -24.85
CA GLU A 69 -14.51 -19.56 -26.06
C GLU A 69 -15.71 -19.50 -27.01
N SER A 70 -16.48 -20.59 -27.14
CA SER A 70 -17.68 -20.63 -27.98
C SER A 70 -18.82 -19.77 -27.42
N ASP A 71 -19.03 -19.77 -26.11
CA ASP A 71 -20.01 -18.92 -25.42
C ASP A 71 -19.61 -17.44 -25.45
N ILE A 72 -18.31 -17.13 -25.31
CA ILE A 72 -17.79 -15.77 -25.47
C ILE A 72 -17.96 -15.30 -26.92
N ILE A 73 -17.73 -16.15 -27.91
CA ILE A 73 -17.99 -15.86 -29.33
C ILE A 73 -19.48 -15.59 -29.58
N LEU A 74 -20.38 -16.36 -28.95
CA LEU A 74 -21.82 -16.19 -29.04
C LEU A 74 -22.33 -14.91 -28.34
N ILE A 75 -21.76 -14.55 -27.19
CA ILE A 75 -22.04 -13.29 -26.49
C ILE A 75 -21.49 -12.10 -27.29
N GLN A 76 -20.28 -12.23 -27.84
CA GLN A 76 -19.68 -11.24 -28.71
C GLN A 76 -20.47 -11.06 -30.02
N SER A 77 -21.07 -12.11 -30.60
CA SER A 77 -21.90 -11.99 -31.81
C SER A 77 -23.22 -11.28 -31.53
N LYS A 78 -23.90 -11.63 -30.42
CA LYS A 78 -25.14 -10.95 -29.97
C LYS A 78 -24.93 -9.47 -29.61
N ILE A 79 -23.79 -9.10 -29.05
CA ILE A 79 -23.45 -7.70 -28.73
C ILE A 79 -23.03 -6.93 -30.00
N ARG A 80 -22.38 -7.60 -30.95
CA ARG A 80 -21.95 -7.01 -32.24
C ARG A 80 -23.13 -6.72 -33.18
N GLU A 81 -24.25 -7.44 -33.04
CA GLU A 81 -25.51 -7.13 -33.72
C GLU A 81 -26.17 -5.83 -33.23
N THR A 82 -25.79 -5.31 -32.06
CA THR A 82 -26.43 -4.13 -31.44
C THR A 82 -25.55 -2.88 -31.40
N VAL A 83 -24.21 -2.98 -31.36
CA VAL A 83 -23.28 -1.83 -31.45
C VAL A 83 -21.91 -2.28 -32.00
N ASN A 84 -21.24 -1.45 -32.82
CA ASN A 84 -19.82 -1.62 -33.19
C ASN A 84 -18.92 -1.42 -31.95
N VAL A 85 -18.71 -2.45 -31.14
CA VAL A 85 -17.85 -2.40 -29.93
C VAL A 85 -16.55 -3.18 -30.14
N THR A 86 -15.44 -2.66 -29.63
CA THR A 86 -14.16 -3.37 -29.53
C THR A 86 -14.32 -4.74 -28.86
N PRO A 87 -13.51 -5.75 -29.25
CA PRO A 87 -13.62 -7.10 -28.72
C PRO A 87 -13.37 -7.11 -27.20
N LEU A 88 -14.31 -7.70 -26.46
CA LEU A 88 -14.18 -7.95 -25.03
C LEU A 88 -13.11 -9.02 -24.79
N VAL A 89 -12.19 -8.77 -23.86
CA VAL A 89 -11.11 -9.69 -23.49
C VAL A 89 -11.35 -10.22 -22.09
N LEU A 90 -11.15 -11.52 -21.91
CA LEU A 90 -11.13 -12.17 -20.59
C LEU A 90 -9.75 -11.97 -19.97
N HIS A 91 -9.68 -11.22 -18.88
CA HIS A 91 -8.45 -10.82 -18.19
C HIS A 91 -8.45 -11.38 -16.77
N MET A 92 -7.28 -11.74 -16.23
CA MET A 92 -7.14 -12.23 -14.86
C MET A 92 -6.55 -11.11 -14.00
N ASP A 93 -7.34 -10.57 -13.09
CA ASP A 93 -6.94 -9.50 -12.18
C ASP A 93 -5.82 -9.99 -11.26
N ALA A 94 -4.66 -9.34 -11.30
CA ALA A 94 -3.49 -9.76 -10.55
C ALA A 94 -3.57 -9.46 -9.03
N PHE A 95 -4.52 -8.64 -8.58
CA PHE A 95 -4.73 -8.30 -7.15
C PHE A 95 -5.69 -9.29 -6.48
N THR A 96 -6.81 -9.58 -7.13
CA THR A 96 -7.83 -10.49 -6.58
C THR A 96 -7.76 -11.92 -7.12
N CYS A 97 -6.93 -12.16 -8.13
CA CYS A 97 -6.86 -13.42 -8.89
C CYS A 97 -8.18 -13.76 -9.63
N GLU A 98 -9.02 -12.76 -9.92
CA GLU A 98 -10.36 -12.96 -10.51
C GLU A 98 -10.37 -12.79 -12.04
N LYS A 99 -11.13 -13.62 -12.76
CA LYS A 99 -11.33 -13.46 -14.22
C LYS A 99 -12.41 -12.41 -14.54
N ILE A 100 -12.03 -11.34 -15.23
CA ILE A 100 -12.90 -10.22 -15.63
C ILE A 100 -13.04 -10.13 -17.14
N LEU A 101 -14.27 -9.94 -17.65
CA LEU A 101 -14.53 -9.72 -19.07
C LEU A 101 -14.69 -8.22 -19.32
N THR A 102 -13.67 -7.59 -19.90
CA THR A 102 -13.58 -6.14 -20.07
C THR A 102 -13.13 -5.78 -21.48
N ASN A 103 -13.59 -4.65 -22.00
CA ASN A 103 -13.09 -4.11 -23.26
C ASN A 103 -11.77 -3.33 -23.10
N ASP A 104 -11.31 -3.16 -21.85
CA ASP A 104 -10.04 -2.53 -21.51
C ASP A 104 -9.45 -3.16 -20.22
N PRO A 105 -8.67 -4.25 -20.35
CA PRO A 105 -7.94 -4.91 -19.25
C PRO A 105 -6.97 -3.97 -18.54
N THR A 106 -6.35 -3.10 -19.33
CA THR A 106 -5.24 -2.26 -18.88
C THR A 106 -5.66 -1.23 -17.84
N ARG A 107 -6.96 -0.93 -17.71
CA ARG A 107 -7.48 0.07 -16.76
C ARG A 107 -7.54 -0.43 -15.31
N HIS A 108 -7.66 -1.74 -15.10
CA HIS A 108 -7.69 -2.37 -13.77
C HIS A 108 -6.29 -2.70 -13.28
N GLU A 109 -5.47 -3.35 -14.12
CA GLU A 109 -4.04 -3.58 -13.83
C GLU A 109 -3.32 -2.27 -13.52
N ARG A 110 -3.61 -1.20 -14.28
CA ARG A 110 -3.06 0.14 -14.01
C ARG A 110 -3.40 0.62 -12.61
N LYS A 111 -4.65 0.52 -12.11
CA LYS A 111 -5.00 1.08 -10.79
C LYS A 111 -4.27 0.40 -9.62
N ILE A 112 -4.00 -0.90 -9.71
CA ILE A 112 -3.32 -1.69 -8.66
C ILE A 112 -1.83 -1.43 -8.64
N VAL A 113 -1.20 -1.51 -9.82
CA VAL A 113 0.20 -1.17 -10.05
C VAL A 113 0.43 0.28 -9.62
N THR A 114 -0.49 1.19 -9.96
CA THR A 114 -0.49 2.57 -9.52
C THR A 114 -0.59 2.75 -7.99
N ILE A 115 -1.31 1.95 -7.20
CA ILE A 115 -1.32 2.14 -5.73
C ILE A 115 0.02 1.75 -5.11
N HIS A 116 0.57 0.59 -5.48
CA HIS A 116 1.85 0.14 -4.94
C HIS A 116 3.00 1.03 -5.43
N GLU A 117 2.98 1.44 -6.69
CA GLU A 117 3.89 2.44 -7.25
C GLU A 117 3.73 3.78 -6.55
N MET A 118 2.52 4.29 -6.36
CA MET A 118 2.29 5.54 -5.63
C MET A 118 2.71 5.47 -4.17
N GLN A 119 2.57 4.31 -3.51
CA GLN A 119 3.08 4.09 -2.16
C GLN A 119 4.59 4.06 -2.13
N ALA A 120 5.25 3.44 -3.11
CA ALA A 120 6.70 3.45 -3.28
C ALA A 120 7.20 4.88 -3.57
N GLU A 121 6.61 5.57 -4.54
CA GLU A 121 6.86 6.97 -4.88
C GLU A 121 6.67 7.89 -3.66
N ARG A 122 5.63 7.65 -2.85
CA ARG A 122 5.42 8.40 -1.60
C ARG A 122 6.58 8.19 -0.63
N GLN A 123 7.11 6.98 -0.48
CA GLN A 123 8.27 6.73 0.38
C GLN A 123 9.54 7.38 -0.19
N GLU A 124 9.76 7.29 -1.49
CA GLU A 124 10.88 7.93 -2.17
C GLU A 124 10.84 9.46 -2.02
N ILE A 125 9.68 10.08 -2.20
CA ILE A 125 9.48 11.52 -2.02
C ILE A 125 9.70 11.92 -0.56
N LYS A 126 9.22 11.14 0.41
CA LYS A 126 9.48 11.39 1.84
C LYS A 126 10.98 11.35 2.15
N GLN A 127 11.69 10.38 1.57
CA GLN A 127 13.13 10.25 1.72
C GLN A 127 13.86 11.43 1.07
N ALA A 128 13.51 11.81 -0.15
CA ALA A 128 14.09 12.96 -0.85
C ALA A 128 13.90 14.28 -0.08
N ILE A 129 12.71 14.51 0.50
CA ILE A 129 12.46 15.67 1.37
C ILE A 129 13.38 15.65 2.59
N GLN A 130 13.63 14.48 3.17
CA GLN A 130 14.50 14.33 4.34
C GLN A 130 15.98 14.54 3.98
N GLU A 131 16.45 14.01 2.85
CA GLU A 131 17.80 14.21 2.34
C GLU A 131 18.04 15.69 2.01
N SER A 132 17.09 16.35 1.33
CA SER A 132 17.16 17.80 1.04
C SER A 132 17.25 18.66 2.30
N LYS A 133 16.57 18.26 3.40
CA LYS A 133 16.71 18.91 4.72
C LYS A 133 18.13 18.73 5.27
N GLN A 134 18.69 17.52 5.20
CA GLN A 134 20.04 17.23 5.66
C GLN A 134 21.10 17.98 4.85
N GLU A 135 21.00 17.99 3.53
CA GLU A 135 21.89 18.74 2.65
C GLU A 135 21.85 20.23 2.92
N SER A 136 20.64 20.78 3.11
CA SER A 136 20.46 22.18 3.49
C SER A 136 21.12 22.50 4.84
N GLN A 137 21.12 21.56 5.78
CA GLN A 137 21.79 21.72 7.07
C GLN A 137 23.32 21.65 6.93
N ILE A 138 23.84 20.69 6.17
CA ILE A 138 25.27 20.55 5.87
C ILE A 138 25.78 21.81 5.16
N LEU A 139 25.05 22.31 4.16
CA LEU A 139 25.41 23.53 3.44
C LEU A 139 25.44 24.77 4.35
N ARG A 140 24.49 24.89 5.30
CA ARG A 140 24.54 25.97 6.31
C ARG A 140 25.78 25.86 7.19
N GLN A 141 26.16 24.65 7.60
CA GLN A 141 27.33 24.42 8.42
C GLN A 141 28.64 24.71 7.67
N THR A 142 28.78 24.24 6.42
CA THR A 142 29.98 24.50 5.60
C THR A 142 30.13 25.99 5.30
N LEU A 143 29.04 26.67 4.94
CA LEU A 143 29.05 28.11 4.72
C LEU A 143 29.37 28.92 5.99
N SER A 144 28.91 28.47 7.15
CA SER A 144 29.29 29.10 8.42
C SER A 144 30.79 28.99 8.66
N LYS A 145 31.40 27.84 8.33
CA LYS A 145 32.85 27.64 8.42
C LYS A 145 33.60 28.52 7.43
N GLU A 146 33.16 28.61 6.18
CA GLU A 146 33.78 29.49 5.16
C GLU A 146 33.68 30.97 5.51
N ARG A 147 32.56 31.43 6.08
CA ARG A 147 32.43 32.81 6.56
C ARG A 147 33.42 33.08 7.71
N GLN A 148 33.62 32.10 8.58
CA GLN A 148 34.55 32.22 9.69
C GLN A 148 36.01 32.28 9.22
N THR A 149 36.40 31.48 8.21
CA THR A 149 37.74 31.55 7.61
C THR A 149 37.95 32.87 6.87
N ALA A 150 37.00 33.29 6.02
CA ALA A 150 37.10 34.57 5.32
C ALA A 150 37.17 35.77 6.28
N TRP A 151 36.47 35.72 7.42
CA TRP A 151 36.57 36.74 8.46
C TRP A 151 37.96 36.77 9.11
N LYS A 152 38.54 35.59 9.40
CA LYS A 152 39.92 35.48 9.92
C LYS A 152 40.94 36.03 8.92
N ASP A 153 40.82 35.69 7.64
CA ASP A 153 41.72 36.20 6.59
C ASP A 153 41.60 37.71 6.44
N ARG A 154 40.38 38.26 6.55
CA ARG A 154 40.15 39.71 6.53
C ARG A 154 40.77 40.42 7.73
N GLN A 155 40.72 39.81 8.91
CA GLN A 155 41.41 40.34 10.11
C GLN A 155 42.93 40.31 9.94
N ALA A 156 43.49 39.23 9.38
CA ALA A 156 44.92 39.14 9.09
C ALA A 156 45.37 40.24 8.09
N ALA A 157 44.65 40.39 6.98
CA ALA A 157 44.92 41.43 5.99
C ALA A 157 44.76 42.86 6.53
N LEU A 158 43.83 43.08 7.48
CA LEU A 158 43.70 44.37 8.17
C LEU A 158 44.90 44.65 9.08
N LYS A 159 45.40 43.64 9.81
CA LYS A 159 46.61 43.76 10.63
C LYS A 159 47.83 44.07 9.77
N GLU A 160 48.02 43.36 8.66
CA GLU A 160 49.09 43.66 7.68
C GLU A 160 48.96 45.06 7.06
N ARG A 161 47.74 45.50 6.76
CA ARG A 161 47.52 46.88 6.32
C ARG A 161 47.86 47.88 7.40
N GLN A 162 47.59 47.59 8.66
CA GLN A 162 47.87 48.49 9.76
C GLN A 162 49.37 48.59 10.03
N THR A 163 50.12 47.49 9.90
CA THR A 163 51.60 47.50 9.94
C THR A 163 52.15 48.25 8.72
N ALA A 164 51.69 47.93 7.52
CA ALA A 164 52.09 48.63 6.30
C ALA A 164 51.66 50.11 6.28
N TRP A 165 50.61 50.50 6.99
CA TRP A 165 50.20 51.90 7.17
C TRP A 165 51.12 52.64 8.14
N LYS A 166 51.57 51.97 9.22
CA LYS A 166 52.62 52.51 10.10
C LYS A 166 53.93 52.70 9.32
N ASP A 167 54.29 51.74 8.47
CA ASP A 167 55.48 51.83 7.60
C ASP A 167 55.28 52.89 6.49
N ARG A 168 54.07 53.02 5.92
CA ARG A 168 53.72 54.06 4.93
C ARG A 168 53.63 55.46 5.53
N LEU A 169 53.30 55.60 6.82
CA LEU A 169 53.34 56.90 7.50
C LEU A 169 54.77 57.48 7.48
N ALA A 170 55.78 56.62 7.45
CA ALA A 170 57.18 57.01 7.25
C ALA A 170 57.50 57.36 5.77
N ALA A 171 56.80 56.76 4.79
CA ALA A 171 57.02 56.97 3.35
C ALA A 171 56.09 58.03 2.70
N LEU A 172 55.10 58.57 3.44
CA LEU A 172 54.04 59.47 2.96
C LEU A 172 54.51 60.87 2.55
N LYS A 173 55.82 61.14 2.55
CA LYS A 173 56.37 62.36 1.96
C LYS A 173 56.51 62.31 0.44
N GLU A 174 56.30 61.17 -0.24
CA GLU A 174 56.74 61.09 -1.65
C GLU A 174 55.77 60.65 -2.76
N ARG A 175 54.54 60.13 -2.55
CA ARG A 175 53.77 59.69 -3.75
C ARG A 175 52.25 59.65 -3.66
N GLN A 176 51.62 60.71 -4.17
CA GLN A 176 50.25 60.72 -4.67
C GLN A 176 50.19 60.14 -6.11
N THR A 177 50.25 58.82 -6.30
CA THR A 177 49.86 58.19 -7.59
C THR A 177 49.29 56.77 -7.46
N ALA A 178 49.52 56.05 -6.36
CA ALA A 178 49.04 54.67 -6.15
C ALA A 178 47.54 54.54 -5.79
N SER A 179 46.78 55.64 -5.75
CA SER A 179 45.39 55.67 -5.24
C SER A 179 44.32 55.20 -6.24
N LYS A 180 44.65 55.05 -7.54
CA LYS A 180 43.67 54.68 -8.58
C LYS A 180 43.56 53.17 -8.82
N GLU A 181 44.65 52.40 -8.70
CA GLU A 181 44.64 50.93 -8.88
C GLU A 181 44.02 50.18 -7.68
N GLY A 182 44.11 50.74 -6.47
CA GLY A 182 43.43 50.18 -5.30
C GLY A 182 41.90 50.36 -5.34
N GLN A 183 41.41 51.38 -6.05
CA GLN A 183 39.98 51.63 -6.20
C GLN A 183 39.34 50.72 -7.26
N THR A 184 40.04 50.38 -8.34
CA THR A 184 39.55 49.43 -9.36
C THR A 184 39.47 48.02 -8.79
N ALA A 185 40.53 47.53 -8.12
CA ALA A 185 40.52 46.22 -7.47
C ALA A 185 39.46 46.11 -6.35
N SER A 186 39.17 47.21 -5.65
CA SER A 186 38.09 47.24 -4.64
C SER A 186 36.70 47.20 -5.27
N LYS A 187 36.49 47.83 -6.43
CA LYS A 187 35.22 47.79 -7.17
C LYS A 187 34.96 46.40 -7.76
N GLU A 188 35.98 45.76 -8.33
CA GLU A 188 35.89 44.39 -8.86
C GLU A 188 35.56 43.36 -7.76
N ARG A 189 36.13 43.52 -6.56
CA ARG A 189 35.77 42.68 -5.40
C ARG A 189 34.34 42.90 -4.92
N GLN A 190 33.83 44.13 -5.01
CA GLN A 190 32.44 44.43 -4.65
C GLN A 190 31.45 43.86 -5.67
N THR A 191 31.75 43.93 -6.96
CA THR A 191 30.92 43.31 -8.01
C THR A 191 30.91 41.79 -7.88
N ALA A 192 32.07 41.15 -7.73
CA ALA A 192 32.15 39.71 -7.50
C ALA A 192 31.42 39.25 -6.22
N SER A 193 31.43 40.06 -5.16
CA SER A 193 30.67 39.76 -3.93
C SER A 193 29.16 39.86 -4.14
N LYS A 194 28.69 40.81 -4.94
CA LYS A 194 27.26 40.96 -5.27
C LYS A 194 26.77 39.82 -6.14
N GLU A 195 27.54 39.43 -7.15
CA GLU A 195 27.24 38.28 -8.02
C GLU A 195 27.16 36.96 -7.25
N ARG A 196 28.07 36.74 -6.28
CA ARG A 196 27.97 35.58 -5.39
C ARG A 196 26.72 35.60 -4.52
N GLN A 197 26.29 36.78 -4.07
CA GLN A 197 25.10 36.92 -3.25
C GLN A 197 23.81 36.72 -4.04
N THR A 198 23.74 37.17 -5.29
CA THR A 198 22.61 36.91 -6.19
C THR A 198 22.53 35.44 -6.56
N ALA A 199 23.63 34.82 -6.99
CA ALA A 199 23.68 33.38 -7.29
C ALA A 199 23.31 32.52 -6.07
N TRP A 200 23.62 32.97 -4.85
CA TRP A 200 23.19 32.31 -3.62
C TRP A 200 21.69 32.41 -3.41
N LYS A 201 21.09 33.60 -3.58
CA LYS A 201 19.64 33.78 -3.46
C LYS A 201 18.88 32.92 -4.47
N GLU A 202 19.35 32.88 -5.72
CA GLU A 202 18.77 32.03 -6.77
C GLU A 202 18.84 30.55 -6.41
N ARG A 203 19.98 30.06 -5.87
CA ARG A 203 20.11 28.67 -5.41
C ARG A 203 19.23 28.35 -4.20
N GLN A 204 19.01 29.31 -3.29
CA GLN A 204 18.06 29.10 -2.17
C GLN A 204 16.62 29.05 -2.68
N GLN A 205 16.26 29.95 -3.59
CA GLN A 205 14.93 30.00 -4.18
C GLN A 205 14.63 28.72 -4.94
N SER A 206 15.54 28.27 -5.80
CA SER A 206 15.37 27.02 -6.56
C SER A 206 15.17 25.80 -5.65
N ARG A 207 15.91 25.68 -4.54
CA ARG A 207 15.68 24.59 -3.56
C ARG A 207 14.37 24.74 -2.80
N HIS A 208 13.94 25.96 -2.54
CA HIS A 208 12.64 26.21 -1.91
C HIS A 208 11.51 25.82 -2.85
N ASP A 209 11.58 26.22 -4.12
CA ASP A 209 10.60 25.88 -5.15
C ASP A 209 10.53 24.36 -5.38
N GLU A 210 11.68 23.67 -5.39
CA GLU A 210 11.76 22.21 -5.48
C GLU A 210 11.10 21.51 -4.28
N LYS A 211 11.39 21.99 -3.06
CA LYS A 211 10.77 21.47 -1.84
C LYS A 211 9.25 21.68 -1.85
N ASP A 212 8.80 22.86 -2.26
CA ASP A 212 7.38 23.21 -2.32
C ASP A 212 6.65 22.34 -3.36
N LEU A 213 7.29 22.04 -4.50
CA LEU A 213 6.76 21.11 -5.49
C LEU A 213 6.62 19.70 -4.92
N LEU A 214 7.66 19.18 -4.25
CA LEU A 214 7.63 17.85 -3.61
C LEU A 214 6.57 17.75 -2.50
N GLU A 215 6.36 18.82 -1.73
CA GLU A 215 5.32 18.85 -0.70
C GLU A 215 3.91 18.88 -1.30
N ARG A 216 3.72 19.55 -2.45
CA ARG A 216 2.44 19.52 -3.18
C ARG A 216 2.16 18.16 -3.79
N THR A 217 3.15 17.52 -4.42
CA THR A 217 2.98 16.18 -5.01
C THR A 217 2.70 15.14 -3.93
N LEU A 218 3.38 15.22 -2.78
CA LEU A 218 3.11 14.33 -1.64
C LEU A 218 1.67 14.46 -1.14
N LYS A 219 1.15 15.69 -1.00
CA LYS A 219 -0.24 15.91 -0.58
C LYS A 219 -1.26 15.34 -1.58
N GLU A 220 -1.02 15.54 -2.88
CA GLU A 220 -1.87 14.99 -3.94
C GLU A 220 -1.85 13.45 -3.95
N LEU A 221 -0.67 12.85 -3.79
CA LEU A 221 -0.52 11.41 -3.67
C LEU A 221 -1.24 10.87 -2.42
N GLU A 222 -1.12 11.54 -1.28
CA GLU A 222 -1.80 11.15 -0.04
C GLU A 222 -3.33 11.18 -0.19
N LEU A 223 -3.88 12.25 -0.77
CA LEU A 223 -5.32 12.35 -1.06
C LEU A 223 -5.79 11.26 -2.02
N ARG A 224 -4.97 10.94 -3.03
CA ARG A 224 -5.31 9.91 -4.02
C ARG A 224 -5.24 8.50 -3.42
N VAL A 225 -4.29 8.23 -2.53
CA VAL A 225 -4.23 6.97 -1.76
C VAL A 225 -5.45 6.86 -0.85
N GLU A 226 -5.77 7.90 -0.10
CA GLU A 226 -6.95 7.93 0.78
C GLU A 226 -8.24 7.64 0.00
N ASN A 227 -8.46 8.33 -1.13
CA ASN A 227 -9.62 8.06 -1.98
C ASN A 227 -9.69 6.62 -2.51
N LEU A 228 -8.54 6.00 -2.79
CA LEU A 228 -8.47 4.61 -3.26
C LEU A 228 -8.70 3.61 -2.13
N GLU A 229 -8.19 3.90 -0.93
CA GLU A 229 -8.46 3.12 0.28
C GLU A 229 -9.94 3.21 0.66
N ASP A 230 -10.55 4.39 0.58
CA ASP A 230 -11.98 4.61 0.79
C ASP A 230 -12.82 3.84 -0.23
N ASP A 231 -12.43 3.88 -1.49
CA ASP A 231 -13.08 3.10 -2.53
C ASP A 231 -12.95 1.59 -2.27
N LYS A 232 -11.76 1.12 -1.86
CA LYS A 232 -11.54 -0.27 -1.46
C LYS A 232 -12.44 -0.66 -0.29
N ARG A 233 -12.51 0.15 0.76
CA ARG A 233 -13.39 -0.08 1.92
C ARG A 233 -14.85 -0.18 1.49
N ARG A 234 -15.34 0.79 0.70
CA ARG A 234 -16.72 0.76 0.17
C ARG A 234 -17.03 -0.51 -0.61
N ARG A 235 -16.09 -0.98 -1.44
CA ARG A 235 -16.28 -2.23 -2.21
C ARG A 235 -16.36 -3.48 -1.32
N HIS A 236 -15.59 -3.56 -0.23
CA HIS A 236 -15.63 -4.69 0.69
C HIS A 236 -16.85 -4.65 1.63
N VAL A 237 -17.33 -3.47 2.02
CA VAL A 237 -18.51 -3.32 2.89
C VAL A 237 -19.73 -4.04 2.29
N GLY A 238 -19.96 -3.93 0.99
CA GLY A 238 -21.05 -4.65 0.32
C GLY A 238 -20.91 -6.19 0.37
N GLU A 239 -19.69 -6.73 0.34
CA GLU A 239 -19.46 -8.17 0.54
C GLU A 239 -19.74 -8.61 1.96
N VAL A 240 -19.42 -7.77 2.96
CA VAL A 240 -19.74 -8.05 4.36
C VAL A 240 -21.25 -8.25 4.55
N VAL A 241 -22.06 -7.39 3.92
CA VAL A 241 -23.53 -7.54 3.90
C VAL A 241 -23.96 -8.88 3.31
N ASN A 242 -23.26 -9.36 2.28
CA ASN A 242 -23.58 -10.60 1.59
C ASN A 242 -23.23 -11.87 2.41
N ILE A 243 -22.33 -11.78 3.40
CA ILE A 243 -21.94 -12.91 4.27
C ILE A 243 -23.18 -13.55 4.90
N ARG A 244 -24.07 -12.73 5.48
CA ARG A 244 -25.26 -13.23 6.19
C ARG A 244 -26.22 -13.99 5.26
N GLU A 245 -26.34 -13.51 4.02
CA GLU A 245 -27.20 -14.15 3.02
C GLU A 245 -26.63 -15.48 2.53
N LYS A 246 -25.31 -15.55 2.29
CA LYS A 246 -24.65 -16.82 1.95
C LYS A 246 -24.74 -17.83 3.10
N LEU A 247 -24.61 -17.36 4.35
CA LEU A 247 -24.76 -18.20 5.53
C LEU A 247 -26.19 -18.78 5.64
N ALA A 248 -27.21 -17.97 5.36
CA ALA A 248 -28.59 -18.42 5.34
C ALA A 248 -28.86 -19.50 4.28
N LEU A 249 -28.29 -19.35 3.07
CA LEU A 249 -28.41 -20.37 2.02
C LEU A 249 -27.73 -21.70 2.38
N LEU A 250 -26.70 -21.67 3.24
CA LEU A 250 -25.96 -22.86 3.65
C LEU A 250 -26.68 -23.64 4.78
N VAL A 251 -27.27 -22.90 5.72
CA VAL A 251 -27.86 -23.50 6.94
C VAL A 251 -29.34 -23.78 6.78
N LEU A 252 -30.12 -22.82 6.26
CA LEU A 252 -31.58 -22.90 6.19
C LEU A 252 -32.05 -23.63 4.92
N CYS A 253 -33.20 -24.31 5.02
CA CYS A 253 -33.87 -24.83 3.83
C CYS A 253 -34.48 -23.69 3.00
N HIS A 254 -34.81 -23.98 1.74
CA HIS A 254 -35.30 -22.97 0.79
C HIS A 254 -36.56 -22.25 1.30
N GLU A 255 -37.51 -22.98 1.88
CA GLU A 255 -38.80 -22.42 2.32
C GLU A 255 -38.64 -21.51 3.54
N ILE A 256 -37.85 -21.93 4.54
CA ILE A 256 -37.55 -21.11 5.72
C ILE A 256 -36.81 -19.83 5.32
N ASN A 257 -35.80 -19.93 4.44
CA ASN A 257 -35.07 -18.74 3.98
C ASN A 257 -35.96 -17.79 3.16
N LYS A 258 -36.93 -18.32 2.40
CA LYS A 258 -37.91 -17.51 1.68
C LYS A 258 -38.81 -16.72 2.63
N GLN A 259 -39.32 -17.34 3.69
CA GLN A 259 -40.13 -16.65 4.70
C GLN A 259 -39.31 -15.58 5.45
N ARG A 260 -38.06 -15.90 5.81
CA ARG A 260 -37.12 -14.93 6.40
C ARG A 260 -37.01 -13.66 5.54
N LYS A 261 -36.82 -13.81 4.23
CA LYS A 261 -36.68 -12.68 3.28
C LYS A 261 -37.95 -11.84 3.11
N GLN A 262 -39.12 -12.40 3.36
CA GLN A 262 -40.38 -11.67 3.28
C GLN A 262 -40.64 -10.80 4.50
N GLN A 263 -40.02 -11.13 5.64
CA GLN A 263 -40.29 -10.49 6.94
C GLN A 263 -39.15 -9.59 7.42
N LEU A 264 -37.91 -9.90 7.06
CA LEU A 264 -36.74 -9.08 7.41
C LEU A 264 -36.44 -8.09 6.28
N ASP A 265 -36.53 -6.80 6.58
CA ASP A 265 -35.96 -5.75 5.74
C ASP A 265 -34.59 -5.34 6.28
N ASP A 266 -33.63 -5.13 5.37
CA ASP A 266 -32.31 -4.65 5.74
C ASP A 266 -32.44 -3.16 6.17
N PRO A 267 -31.76 -2.72 7.24
CA PRO A 267 -31.64 -1.30 7.58
C PRO A 267 -31.25 -0.44 6.36
N LYS A 268 -31.74 0.81 6.30
CA LYS A 268 -31.57 1.68 5.11
C LYS A 268 -30.12 1.86 4.67
N ASP A 269 -29.22 2.01 5.63
CA ASP A 269 -27.77 2.10 5.44
C ASP A 269 -27.18 0.78 4.92
N ILE A 270 -27.54 -0.36 5.51
CA ILE A 270 -27.13 -1.69 5.03
C ILE A 270 -27.61 -1.94 3.59
N LYS A 271 -28.82 -1.49 3.25
CA LYS A 271 -29.37 -1.60 1.90
C LYS A 271 -28.59 -0.75 0.90
N ALA A 272 -28.25 0.49 1.25
CA ALA A 272 -27.42 1.35 0.41
C ALA A 272 -26.03 0.74 0.17
N MET A 273 -25.40 0.17 1.21
CA MET A 273 -24.12 -0.54 1.10
C MET A 273 -24.17 -1.76 0.17
N LYS A 274 -25.32 -2.45 0.13
CA LYS A 274 -25.56 -3.59 -0.76
C LYS A 274 -25.72 -3.18 -2.22
N GLU A 275 -26.21 -1.96 -2.47
CA GLU A 275 -26.37 -1.38 -3.80
C GLU A 275 -25.05 -0.79 -4.33
N ASP A 276 -24.25 -0.19 -3.45
CA ASP A 276 -22.88 0.28 -3.74
C ASP A 276 -21.86 -0.86 -3.84
N ARG A 277 -22.29 -2.08 -3.55
CA ARG A 277 -21.48 -3.29 -3.65
C ARG A 277 -20.89 -3.41 -5.04
N ASN A 278 -19.57 -3.58 -5.09
CA ASN A 278 -18.96 -4.18 -6.25
C ASN A 278 -19.36 -5.66 -6.27
N SER A 279 -20.34 -6.06 -7.10
CA SER A 279 -20.80 -7.45 -7.25
C SER A 279 -19.69 -8.45 -7.66
N LEU A 280 -18.54 -7.87 -7.94
CA LEU A 280 -17.30 -8.42 -8.42
C LEU A 280 -16.18 -8.29 -7.36
N ALA A 281 -16.44 -7.91 -6.12
CA ALA A 281 -15.48 -8.16 -5.04
C ALA A 281 -15.79 -9.57 -4.53
N TYR A 282 -14.94 -10.58 -4.73
CA TYR A 282 -15.13 -11.88 -4.06
C TYR A 282 -14.38 -11.94 -2.73
N GLU A 283 -13.50 -10.96 -2.47
CA GLU A 283 -12.68 -10.90 -1.27
C GLU A 283 -13.34 -10.08 -0.17
N ILE A 284 -13.32 -10.62 1.04
CA ILE A 284 -13.67 -9.89 2.26
C ILE A 284 -12.42 -9.37 2.95
N ASP A 285 -12.57 -8.25 3.65
CA ASP A 285 -11.49 -7.64 4.44
C ASP A 285 -11.84 -7.74 5.93
N LEU A 286 -10.96 -8.35 6.71
CA LEU A 286 -11.19 -8.63 8.13
C LEU A 286 -11.45 -7.35 8.92
N TYR A 287 -10.65 -6.29 8.75
CA TYR A 287 -10.83 -5.05 9.50
C TYR A 287 -12.13 -4.37 9.14
N THR A 288 -12.43 -4.25 7.84
CA THR A 288 -13.70 -3.70 7.35
C THR A 288 -14.87 -4.48 7.93
N THR A 289 -14.76 -5.81 8.02
CA THR A 289 -15.81 -6.65 8.58
C THR A 289 -15.99 -6.44 10.08
N LEU A 290 -14.90 -6.35 10.84
CA LEU A 290 -14.95 -6.07 12.28
C LEU A 290 -15.56 -4.69 12.58
N GLU A 291 -15.29 -3.67 11.76
CA GLU A 291 -15.94 -2.35 11.86
C GLU A 291 -17.45 -2.42 11.62
N GLN A 292 -17.87 -3.16 10.60
CA GLN A 292 -19.30 -3.36 10.32
C GLN A 292 -20.00 -4.18 11.42
N MET A 293 -19.33 -5.17 12.00
CA MET A 293 -19.84 -5.90 13.17
C MET A 293 -20.02 -5.00 14.38
N ALA A 294 -19.07 -4.11 14.66
CA ALA A 294 -19.20 -3.13 15.74
C ALA A 294 -20.38 -2.17 15.52
N THR A 295 -20.64 -1.80 14.27
CA THR A 295 -21.71 -0.87 13.89
C THR A 295 -23.09 -1.54 13.85
N HIS A 296 -23.15 -2.81 13.42
CA HIS A 296 -24.37 -3.59 13.26
C HIS A 296 -24.28 -4.97 13.91
N PRO A 297 -24.09 -5.06 15.24
CA PRO A 297 -23.83 -6.33 15.93
C PRO A 297 -25.01 -7.31 15.77
N GLY A 298 -26.24 -6.81 15.92
CA GLY A 298 -27.45 -7.60 15.70
C GLY A 298 -27.61 -8.17 14.28
N HIS A 299 -26.83 -7.69 13.31
CA HIS A 299 -26.83 -8.17 11.93
C HIS A 299 -25.66 -9.12 11.64
N PHE A 300 -24.44 -8.83 12.15
CA PHE A 300 -23.22 -9.54 11.76
C PHE A 300 -22.52 -10.34 12.87
N ASP A 301 -22.96 -10.31 14.14
CA ASP A 301 -22.27 -10.97 15.26
C ASP A 301 -21.96 -12.45 14.99
N ILE A 302 -22.95 -13.18 14.45
CA ILE A 302 -22.78 -14.61 14.15
C ILE A 302 -21.76 -14.84 13.03
N CYS A 303 -21.64 -13.90 12.10
CA CYS A 303 -20.72 -13.99 10.96
C CYS A 303 -19.26 -14.02 11.42
N SER A 304 -18.92 -13.41 12.56
CA SER A 304 -17.55 -13.44 13.09
C SER A 304 -17.14 -14.89 13.37
N ILE A 305 -17.98 -15.60 14.11
CA ILE A 305 -17.69 -16.97 14.56
C ILE A 305 -17.73 -17.95 13.39
N THR A 306 -18.64 -17.74 12.44
CA THR A 306 -18.80 -18.66 11.30
C THR A 306 -17.80 -18.42 10.18
N VAL A 307 -17.58 -17.16 9.82
CA VAL A 307 -16.75 -16.80 8.64
C VAL A 307 -15.32 -16.56 9.01
N PHE A 308 -15.03 -15.93 10.15
CA PHE A 308 -13.66 -15.73 10.62
C PHE A 308 -13.26 -16.74 11.69
N GLY A 309 -14.13 -17.68 12.01
CA GLY A 309 -13.80 -18.78 12.90
C GLY A 309 -13.76 -18.40 14.39
N GLU A 310 -13.92 -17.14 14.80
CA GLU A 310 -13.99 -16.78 16.23
C GLU A 310 -14.74 -15.47 16.52
N THR A 311 -15.05 -15.20 17.80
CA THR A 311 -15.76 -13.96 18.19
C THR A 311 -14.93 -12.71 17.93
N GLN A 312 -15.59 -11.60 17.59
CA GLN A 312 -14.96 -10.30 17.36
C GLN A 312 -13.97 -9.91 18.47
N ASN A 313 -14.39 -10.04 19.74
CA ASN A 313 -13.56 -9.69 20.89
C ASN A 313 -12.26 -10.50 20.94
N LYS A 314 -12.34 -11.82 20.75
CA LYS A 314 -11.16 -12.69 20.76
C LYS A 314 -10.26 -12.47 19.54
N ILE A 315 -10.82 -12.19 18.37
CA ILE A 315 -10.02 -11.82 17.18
C ILE A 315 -9.22 -10.55 17.49
N GLN A 316 -9.87 -9.51 18.03
CA GLN A 316 -9.18 -8.27 18.44
C GLN A 316 -8.12 -8.53 19.53
N GLU A 317 -8.42 -9.39 20.49
CA GLU A 317 -7.50 -9.81 21.55
C GLU A 317 -6.27 -10.55 20.99
N LEU A 318 -6.42 -11.33 19.91
CA LEU A 318 -5.32 -12.03 19.25
C LEU A 318 -4.51 -11.08 18.36
N LEU A 319 -5.17 -10.18 17.62
CA LEU A 319 -4.51 -9.17 16.79
C LEU A 319 -3.64 -8.22 17.63
N THR A 320 -4.12 -7.83 18.81
CA THR A 320 -3.36 -6.98 19.74
C THR A 320 -2.21 -7.71 20.44
N TRP A 321 -2.32 -9.03 20.57
CA TRP A 321 -1.29 -9.90 21.14
C TRP A 321 -0.18 -10.21 20.11
N ASP A 322 -0.52 -10.51 18.85
CA ASP A 322 0.43 -10.82 17.77
C ASP A 322 1.06 -9.55 17.13
N LYS A 323 1.67 -8.69 17.96
CA LYS A 323 2.24 -7.40 17.52
C LYS A 323 3.36 -7.55 16.50
N ASP A 324 4.18 -8.58 16.68
CA ASP A 324 5.34 -8.88 15.83
C ASP A 324 4.93 -9.65 14.55
N ARG A 325 3.64 -10.01 14.43
CA ARG A 325 3.05 -10.76 13.32
C ARG A 325 3.68 -12.14 13.07
N GLU A 326 4.36 -12.71 14.07
CA GLU A 326 4.97 -14.03 13.99
C GLU A 326 3.91 -15.14 13.85
N CYS A 327 2.73 -14.96 14.46
CA CYS A 327 1.66 -15.95 14.44
C CYS A 327 0.71 -15.81 13.24
N ASN A 328 0.92 -14.78 12.41
CA ASN A 328 0.18 -14.51 11.18
C ASN A 328 -1.34 -14.35 11.39
N VAL A 329 -1.75 -13.82 12.55
CA VAL A 329 -3.16 -13.77 12.99
C VAL A 329 -4.07 -13.07 11.98
N TYR A 330 -3.65 -11.90 11.49
CA TYR A 330 -4.44 -11.14 10.53
C TYR A 330 -4.69 -11.92 9.24
N ASN A 331 -3.63 -12.43 8.60
CA ASN A 331 -3.76 -13.05 7.29
C ASN A 331 -4.56 -14.35 7.37
N ILE A 332 -4.33 -15.19 8.38
CA ILE A 332 -5.05 -16.46 8.51
C ILE A 332 -6.54 -16.23 8.75
N PHE A 333 -6.91 -15.31 9.65
CA PHE A 333 -8.32 -14.98 9.83
C PHE A 333 -8.93 -14.37 8.57
N ASN A 334 -8.22 -13.49 7.87
CA ASN A 334 -8.70 -12.89 6.63
C ASN A 334 -8.90 -13.92 5.51
N GLU A 335 -7.93 -14.81 5.31
CA GLU A 335 -7.96 -15.90 4.33
C GLU A 335 -9.04 -16.94 4.67
N HIS A 336 -9.21 -17.28 5.95
CA HIS A 336 -10.32 -18.13 6.42
C HIS A 336 -11.66 -17.46 6.13
N GLY A 337 -11.74 -16.16 6.38
CA GLY A 337 -12.87 -15.32 5.99
C GLY A 337 -13.23 -15.49 4.51
N ASP A 338 -12.25 -15.31 3.63
CA ASP A 338 -12.41 -15.46 2.18
C ASP A 338 -12.89 -16.88 1.84
N ALA A 339 -12.22 -17.91 2.35
CA ALA A 339 -12.52 -19.31 2.03
C ALA A 339 -13.92 -19.77 2.47
N TRP A 340 -14.42 -19.31 3.63
CA TRP A 340 -15.75 -19.67 4.14
C TRP A 340 -16.85 -18.84 3.48
N HIS A 341 -16.63 -17.54 3.29
CA HIS A 341 -17.58 -16.67 2.59
C HIS A 341 -17.72 -17.08 1.12
N SER A 342 -16.62 -17.37 0.46
CA SER A 342 -16.61 -17.77 -0.96
C SER A 342 -16.85 -19.27 -1.15
N GLN A 343 -16.96 -20.03 -0.06
CA GLN A 343 -17.35 -21.44 -0.02
C GLN A 343 -16.43 -22.37 -0.84
N PHE A 344 -15.12 -22.10 -0.80
CA PHE A 344 -14.11 -22.94 -1.45
C PHE A 344 -13.27 -23.76 -0.46
N ALA A 345 -13.44 -23.59 0.85
CA ALA A 345 -12.74 -24.38 1.86
C ALA A 345 -13.09 -25.88 1.77
N ASN A 346 -12.10 -26.70 1.40
CA ASN A 346 -12.23 -28.15 1.27
C ASN A 346 -11.19 -28.86 2.14
N THR A 347 -9.92 -28.49 1.98
CA THR A 347 -8.78 -29.11 2.68
C THR A 347 -8.22 -28.21 3.77
N CYS A 348 -8.45 -26.89 3.71
CA CYS A 348 -7.86 -25.93 4.64
C CYS A 348 -8.54 -25.88 6.04
N ILE A 349 -9.67 -26.56 6.24
CA ILE A 349 -10.43 -26.60 7.51
C ILE A 349 -9.59 -27.15 8.67
N GLU A 350 -8.94 -28.30 8.48
CA GLU A 350 -8.16 -28.93 9.55
C GLU A 350 -6.90 -28.13 9.92
N PRO A 351 -6.08 -27.64 8.96
CA PRO A 351 -4.98 -26.73 9.25
C PRO A 351 -5.39 -25.47 10.00
N PHE A 352 -6.54 -24.86 9.67
CA PHE A 352 -7.06 -23.72 10.41
C PHE A 352 -7.35 -24.07 11.87
N ASN A 353 -8.10 -25.15 12.10
CA ASN A 353 -8.48 -25.58 13.45
C ASN A 353 -7.25 -25.95 14.30
N LYS A 354 -6.22 -26.56 13.69
CA LYS A 354 -4.92 -26.84 14.30
C LYS A 354 -4.19 -25.55 14.68
N TRP A 355 -4.13 -24.57 13.77
CA TRP A 355 -3.55 -23.26 14.04
C TRP A 355 -4.28 -22.53 15.17
N LEU A 356 -5.61 -22.42 15.10
CA LEU A 356 -6.43 -21.73 16.09
C LEU A 356 -6.28 -22.35 17.50
N SER A 357 -6.19 -23.68 17.58
CA SER A 357 -5.93 -24.37 18.85
C SER A 357 -4.54 -24.06 19.39
N ALA A 358 -3.52 -24.02 18.52
CA ALA A 358 -2.14 -23.75 18.91
C ALA A 358 -1.94 -22.30 19.38
N ILE A 359 -2.56 -21.31 18.73
CA ILE A 359 -2.44 -19.90 19.17
C ILE A 359 -3.08 -19.69 20.55
N HIS A 360 -4.22 -20.34 20.83
CA HIS A 360 -4.87 -20.25 22.13
C HIS A 360 -4.04 -20.91 23.24
N ALA A 361 -3.37 -22.03 22.93
CA ALA A 361 -2.43 -22.66 23.84
C ALA A 361 -1.22 -21.75 24.13
N LEU A 362 -0.65 -21.12 23.09
CA LEU A 362 0.51 -20.24 23.23
C LEU A 362 0.18 -19.03 24.08
N LYS A 363 -0.91 -18.33 23.75
CA LYS A 363 -1.36 -17.18 24.51
C LYS A 363 -1.60 -17.49 25.99
N ARG A 364 -2.22 -18.64 26.29
CA ARG A 364 -2.45 -19.09 27.67
C ARG A 364 -1.12 -19.33 28.40
N THR A 365 -0.16 -19.95 27.72
CA THR A 365 1.16 -20.25 28.28
C THR A 365 1.98 -18.98 28.54
N GLU A 366 1.94 -18.02 27.61
CA GLU A 366 2.60 -16.71 27.77
C GLU A 366 1.95 -15.85 28.86
N SER A 367 0.62 -15.91 29.00
CA SER A 367 -0.07 -15.22 30.10
C SER A 367 0.36 -15.78 31.45
N ALA A 368 0.49 -17.11 31.58
CA ALA A 368 0.99 -17.76 32.79
C ALA A 368 2.46 -17.38 33.12
N MET A 369 3.29 -17.18 32.08
CA MET A 369 4.67 -16.67 32.26
C MET A 369 4.72 -15.25 32.82
N LEU A 370 3.81 -14.37 32.40
CA LEU A 370 3.74 -13.00 32.91
C LEU A 370 3.34 -12.96 34.39
N GLU A 371 2.47 -13.88 34.81
CA GLU A 371 2.03 -14.00 36.20
C GLU A 371 3.09 -14.67 37.09
N SER A 372 3.85 -15.62 36.56
CA SER A 372 4.91 -16.33 37.30
C SER A 372 6.08 -16.71 36.39
N PRO A 373 7.07 -15.81 36.22
CA PRO A 373 8.22 -16.05 35.35
C PRO A 373 9.02 -17.28 35.79
N SER A 374 9.10 -18.29 34.91
CA SER A 374 9.78 -19.56 35.21
C SER A 374 10.46 -20.10 33.95
N SER A 375 11.75 -20.45 34.05
CA SER A 375 12.53 -21.00 32.92
C SER A 375 11.98 -22.31 32.38
N TYR A 376 11.19 -23.05 33.17
CA TYR A 376 10.52 -24.28 32.73
C TYR A 376 9.51 -24.07 31.60
N LEU A 377 8.97 -22.87 31.46
CA LEU A 377 7.95 -22.56 30.45
C LEU A 377 8.56 -22.07 29.11
N GLU A 378 9.86 -21.78 29.04
CA GLU A 378 10.53 -21.37 27.79
C GLU A 378 10.50 -22.48 26.71
N ASN A 379 10.81 -23.71 27.12
CA ASN A 379 10.79 -24.87 26.21
C ASN A 379 9.38 -25.18 25.66
N PRO A 380 8.31 -25.20 26.49
CA PRO A 380 6.93 -25.29 26.01
C PRO A 380 6.52 -24.16 25.06
N ILE A 381 6.93 -22.92 25.31
CA ILE A 381 6.63 -21.77 24.43
C ILE A 381 7.27 -21.97 23.07
N GLN A 382 8.56 -22.33 23.02
CA GLN A 382 9.25 -22.56 21.77
C GLN A 382 8.62 -23.71 20.97
N LYS A 383 8.29 -24.82 21.66
CA LYS A 383 7.59 -25.95 21.04
C LYS A 383 6.23 -25.54 20.46
N GLN A 384 5.48 -24.69 21.15
CA GLN A 384 4.19 -24.20 20.65
C GLN A 384 4.36 -23.24 19.47
N LYS A 385 5.38 -22.37 19.49
CA LYS A 385 5.75 -21.53 18.33
C LYS A 385 6.09 -22.39 17.10
N ASP A 386 6.80 -23.49 17.29
CA ASP A 386 7.12 -24.41 16.18
C ASP A 386 5.87 -25.11 15.62
N VAL A 387 4.94 -25.53 16.49
CA VAL A 387 3.64 -26.07 16.06
C VAL A 387 2.84 -25.03 15.26
N ILE A 388 2.85 -23.76 15.69
CA ILE A 388 2.18 -22.68 14.97
C ILE A 388 2.82 -22.47 13.59
N LYS A 389 4.14 -22.45 13.49
CA LYS A 389 4.85 -22.32 12.19
C LYS A 389 4.48 -23.42 11.22
N GLU A 390 4.45 -24.68 11.68
CA GLU A 390 4.02 -25.80 10.84
C GLU A 390 2.55 -25.69 10.44
N ALA A 391 1.66 -25.29 11.36
CA ALA A 391 0.25 -25.07 11.04
C ALA A 391 0.05 -23.93 10.02
N ILE A 392 0.83 -22.84 10.10
CA ILE A 392 0.83 -21.75 9.12
C ILE A 392 1.26 -22.27 7.74
N ARG A 393 2.29 -23.12 7.68
CA ARG A 393 2.78 -23.70 6.42
C ARG A 393 1.72 -24.59 5.78
N GLU A 394 1.15 -25.52 6.54
CA GLU A 394 0.06 -26.40 6.10
C GLU A 394 -1.17 -25.60 5.65
N TRP A 395 -1.54 -24.56 6.41
CA TRP A 395 -2.63 -23.66 6.05
C TRP A 395 -2.39 -22.98 4.70
N LYS A 396 -1.21 -22.38 4.48
CA LYS A 396 -0.89 -21.70 3.23
C LYS A 396 -0.93 -22.64 2.02
N GLU A 397 -0.39 -23.84 2.15
CA GLU A 397 -0.40 -24.85 1.09
C GLU A 397 -1.84 -25.27 0.73
N THR A 398 -2.64 -25.60 1.73
CA THR A 398 -4.03 -26.04 1.54
C THR A 398 -4.97 -24.92 1.10
N PHE A 399 -4.81 -23.71 1.63
CA PHE A 399 -5.59 -22.53 1.23
C PHE A 399 -5.33 -22.17 -0.23
N LEU A 400 -4.06 -22.13 -0.68
CA LEU A 400 -3.74 -21.80 -2.07
C LEU A 400 -4.27 -22.85 -3.04
N MET A 401 -4.19 -24.13 -2.66
CA MET A 401 -4.79 -25.23 -3.42
C MET A 401 -6.31 -25.04 -3.53
N ASP A 402 -7.01 -24.92 -2.41
CA ASP A 402 -8.46 -24.72 -2.37
C ASP A 402 -8.89 -23.45 -3.14
N LYS A 403 -8.14 -22.34 -3.02
CA LYS A 403 -8.40 -21.07 -3.76
C LYS A 403 -8.19 -21.24 -5.26
N SER A 404 -7.18 -22.00 -5.69
CA SER A 404 -6.93 -22.28 -7.12
C SER A 404 -8.03 -23.14 -7.76
N GLU A 405 -8.68 -23.99 -6.96
CA GLU A 405 -9.82 -24.81 -7.35
C GLU A 405 -11.17 -24.07 -7.17
N GLY A 406 -11.14 -22.88 -6.55
CA GLY A 406 -12.27 -22.15 -5.96
C GLY A 406 -13.31 -21.54 -6.90
N GLY A 407 -13.34 -21.91 -8.17
CA GLY A 407 -14.35 -21.44 -9.12
C GLY A 407 -15.51 -22.39 -9.38
N MET A 408 -15.48 -23.57 -8.78
CA MET A 408 -16.67 -24.38 -8.57
C MET A 408 -16.94 -24.40 -7.08
N ALA A 409 -17.88 -23.60 -6.59
CA ALA A 409 -18.46 -23.81 -5.26
C ALA A 409 -19.11 -25.20 -5.27
N THR A 410 -18.30 -26.22 -5.02
CA THR A 410 -18.76 -27.59 -5.17
C THR A 410 -19.69 -27.87 -4.00
N ARG A 411 -20.75 -28.65 -4.25
CA ARG A 411 -21.58 -29.17 -3.16
C ARG A 411 -20.75 -29.90 -2.09
N VAL A 412 -19.52 -30.30 -2.41
CA VAL A 412 -18.56 -30.91 -1.49
C VAL A 412 -18.04 -29.88 -0.49
N CYS A 413 -17.52 -28.73 -0.92
CA CYS A 413 -17.03 -27.66 -0.03
C CYS A 413 -18.14 -27.15 0.91
N GLN A 414 -19.34 -26.92 0.39
CA GLN A 414 -20.50 -26.53 1.20
C GLN A 414 -20.83 -27.56 2.29
N LYS A 415 -20.74 -28.85 1.97
CA LYS A 415 -20.92 -29.93 2.96
C LYS A 415 -19.80 -29.94 4.00
N ALA A 416 -18.55 -29.71 3.60
CA ALA A 416 -17.40 -29.65 4.50
C ALA A 416 -17.53 -28.48 5.48
N ILE A 417 -17.86 -27.28 5.01
CA ILE A 417 -18.09 -26.10 5.85
C ILE A 417 -19.30 -26.33 6.78
N LYS A 418 -20.40 -26.88 6.27
CA LYS A 418 -21.58 -27.20 7.11
C LYS A 418 -21.25 -28.25 8.18
N LYS A 419 -20.37 -29.21 7.85
CA LYS A 419 -19.86 -30.20 8.80
C LYS A 419 -19.00 -29.53 9.88
N ASP A 420 -18.09 -28.63 9.52
CA ASP A 420 -17.30 -27.85 10.49
C ASP A 420 -18.21 -27.09 11.47
N TYR A 421 -19.24 -26.41 10.96
CA TYR A 421 -20.21 -25.71 11.82
C TYR A 421 -20.95 -26.66 12.76
N LYS A 422 -21.28 -27.87 12.30
CA LYS A 422 -21.92 -28.89 13.12
C LYS A 422 -20.97 -29.43 14.19
N ASP A 423 -19.74 -29.75 13.81
CA ASP A 423 -18.70 -30.27 14.71
C ASP A 423 -18.36 -29.25 15.81
N ARG A 424 -18.50 -27.95 15.50
CA ARG A 424 -18.33 -26.82 16.45
C ARG A 424 -19.61 -26.43 17.22
N GLY A 425 -20.73 -27.11 16.99
CA GLY A 425 -22.01 -26.82 17.67
C GLY A 425 -22.59 -25.44 17.33
N LEU A 426 -22.35 -24.94 16.13
CA LEU A 426 -22.76 -23.60 15.71
C LEU A 426 -24.11 -23.55 14.98
N ILE A 427 -24.60 -24.69 14.46
CA ILE A 427 -25.81 -24.74 13.62
C ILE A 427 -27.02 -24.05 14.30
N ASP A 428 -27.38 -24.47 15.51
CA ASP A 428 -28.54 -23.92 16.23
C ASP A 428 -28.39 -22.42 16.51
N ARG A 429 -27.16 -21.98 16.81
CA ARG A 429 -26.85 -20.56 17.04
C ARG A 429 -26.99 -19.74 15.76
N ILE A 430 -26.59 -20.31 14.62
CA ILE A 430 -26.74 -19.69 13.31
C ILE A 430 -28.22 -19.55 12.96
N GLU A 431 -28.99 -20.62 13.11
CA GLU A 431 -30.43 -20.61 12.84
C GLU A 431 -31.15 -19.58 13.71
N ALA A 432 -30.90 -19.57 15.02
CA ALA A 432 -31.49 -18.60 15.94
C ALA A 432 -31.12 -17.14 15.57
N ALA A 433 -29.88 -16.88 15.16
CA ALA A 433 -29.44 -15.55 14.75
C ALA A 433 -30.04 -15.10 13.41
N LEU A 434 -30.21 -16.01 12.46
CA LEU A 434 -30.79 -15.72 11.15
C LEU A 434 -32.31 -15.53 11.19
N LEU A 435 -32.99 -16.23 12.09
CA LEU A 435 -34.44 -16.22 12.26
C LEU A 435 -34.93 -15.26 13.36
N LYS A 436 -34.02 -14.51 13.98
CA LYS A 436 -34.38 -13.52 14.99
C LYS A 436 -35.39 -12.50 14.41
N GLY A 437 -36.60 -12.49 14.96
CA GLY A 437 -37.69 -11.62 14.51
C GLY A 437 -38.51 -12.16 13.32
N VAL A 438 -38.29 -13.40 12.90
CA VAL A 438 -39.06 -14.08 11.85
C VAL A 438 -40.10 -15.00 12.49
N VAL A 439 -41.35 -14.90 12.04
CA VAL A 439 -42.43 -15.82 12.42
C VAL A 439 -42.56 -16.88 11.34
N LEU A 440 -42.27 -18.13 11.68
CA LEU A 440 -42.42 -19.25 10.75
C LEU A 440 -43.87 -19.72 10.70
N THR A 441 -44.42 -19.89 9.50
CA THR A 441 -45.79 -20.37 9.29
C THR A 441 -45.77 -21.68 8.50
N GLY A 442 -46.26 -22.76 9.11
CA GLY A 442 -46.33 -24.12 8.54
C GLY A 442 -45.62 -25.18 9.41
N GLU A 443 -45.96 -26.46 9.24
CA GLU A 443 -45.16 -27.58 9.78
C GLU A 443 -43.98 -27.85 8.83
N TYR A 444 -42.78 -28.04 9.38
CA TYR A 444 -41.50 -28.17 8.65
C TYR A 444 -40.88 -29.55 8.83
#